data_AF-A0A396ZPU0-F1
#
_entry.id   AF-A0A396ZPU0-F1
#
_cell.length_a   1.000
_cell.length_b   1.000
_cell.length_c   1.000
_cell.angle_alpha   90.00
_cell.angle_beta   90.00
_cell.angle_gamma   90.00
#
_symmetry.space_group_name_H-M   'P 1'
#
loop_
_entity.id
_entity.type
_entity.pdbx_description
1 polymer ?
#
loop_
_entity_poly.entity_id
_entity_poly.type
_entity_poly.pdbx_seq_one_letter_code
_entity_poly.pdbx_strand_id
1 'polypeptide(L)'
;MYRSLVFSILKVLVMLTMKPTNESDNIAIQLSYLRGYKHAFLQHGVIQVLMAILVEPLSREGSSRTSQDYLNMELVLTLFRNLLAIPNADSRVLTSSTNYLSRLQEDLICILHDENVFDMLLLFAETVVTDFSKTGDQVIPQAHRKPPRQQARKRHGMNDISEVFGSNTTCAVDGASA
;
A
#
# COMPACT_ATOMS: atom_id res chain seq x y z
N MET A 1 -17.31 23.41 -0.89
CA MET A 1 -18.17 23.23 0.29
C MET A 1 -18.69 21.79 0.41
N TYR A 2 -19.36 21.23 -0.61
CA TYR A 2 -19.91 19.87 -0.56
C TYR A 2 -18.89 18.74 -0.35
N ARG A 3 -17.71 18.81 -0.97
CA ARG A 3 -16.65 17.78 -0.80
C ARG A 3 -16.20 17.61 0.66
N SER A 4 -16.10 18.71 1.42
CA SER A 4 -15.73 18.68 2.84
C SER A 4 -16.86 18.11 3.72
N LEU A 5 -18.11 18.43 3.39
CA LEU A 5 -19.27 17.87 4.08
C LEU A 5 -19.39 16.36 3.85
N VAL A 6 -19.30 15.89 2.60
CA VAL A 6 -19.33 14.46 2.26
C VAL A 6 -18.24 13.70 3.00
N PHE A 7 -17.03 14.24 3.01
CA PHE A 7 -15.91 13.67 3.75
C PHE A 7 -16.17 13.57 5.26
N SER A 8 -16.77 14.60 5.85
CA SER A 8 -17.11 14.62 7.28
C SER A 8 -18.20 13.62 7.60
N ILE A 9 -19.21 13.48 6.73
CA ILE A 9 -20.27 12.47 6.85
C ILE A 9 -19.66 11.07 6.76
N LEU A 10 -18.79 10.79 5.79
CA LEU A 10 -18.10 9.50 5.67
C LEU A 10 -17.35 9.13 6.94
N LYS A 11 -16.62 10.08 7.55
CA LYS A 11 -15.95 9.86 8.83
C LYS A 11 -16.93 9.47 9.94
N VAL A 12 -18.04 10.19 10.07
CA VAL A 12 -19.06 9.88 11.07
C VAL A 12 -19.66 8.51 10.82
N LEU A 13 -19.98 8.16 9.57
CA LEU A 13 -20.50 6.84 9.22
C LEU A 13 -19.50 5.72 9.55
N VAL A 14 -18.22 5.91 9.25
CA VAL A 14 -17.16 4.96 9.64
C VAL A 14 -17.10 4.81 11.16
N MET A 15 -17.10 5.92 11.90
CA MET A 15 -17.05 5.89 13.37
C MET A 15 -18.27 5.19 13.99
N LEU A 16 -19.48 5.46 13.48
CA LEU A 16 -20.73 4.86 13.97
C LEU A 16 -20.83 3.36 13.66
N THR A 17 -20.09 2.87 12.67
CA THR A 17 -20.10 1.46 12.24
C THR A 17 -18.94 0.65 12.80
N MET A 18 -18.08 1.24 13.64
CA MET A 18 -16.98 0.51 14.28
C MET A 18 -17.50 -0.60 15.18
N LYS A 19 -16.80 -1.73 15.18
CA LYS A 19 -17.07 -2.83 16.11
C LYS A 19 -16.92 -2.34 17.56
N PRO A 20 -17.85 -2.67 18.47
CA PRO A 20 -17.71 -2.34 19.89
C PRO A 20 -16.44 -2.95 20.46
N THR A 21 -15.75 -2.22 21.33
CA THR A 21 -14.63 -2.76 22.08
C THR A 21 -15.13 -3.78 23.10
N ASN A 22 -14.31 -4.79 23.41
CA ASN A 22 -14.69 -5.83 24.37
C ASN A 22 -14.84 -5.29 25.81
N GLU A 23 -14.23 -4.14 26.08
CA GLU A 23 -14.32 -3.39 27.35
C GLU A 23 -15.58 -2.51 27.45
N SER A 24 -16.43 -2.50 26.41
CA SER A 24 -17.57 -1.59 26.34
C SER A 24 -18.79 -2.14 27.09
N ASP A 25 -19.51 -1.26 27.77
CA ASP A 25 -20.78 -1.61 28.40
C ASP A 25 -21.87 -1.89 27.36
N ASN A 26 -22.74 -2.86 27.65
CA ASN A 26 -23.94 -3.14 26.85
C ASN A 26 -23.69 -3.47 25.37
N ILE A 27 -22.68 -4.31 25.09
CA ILE A 27 -22.33 -4.78 23.72
C ILE A 27 -23.55 -5.28 22.93
N ALA A 28 -24.48 -5.98 23.59
CA ALA A 28 -25.70 -6.50 22.95
C ALA A 28 -26.58 -5.38 22.35
N ILE A 29 -26.74 -4.26 23.06
CA ILE A 29 -27.52 -3.10 22.59
C ILE A 29 -26.78 -2.41 21.44
N GLN A 30 -25.46 -2.23 21.57
CA GLN A 30 -24.64 -1.64 20.51
C GLN A 30 -24.70 -2.45 19.21
N LEU A 31 -24.65 -3.78 19.32
CA LEU A 31 -24.85 -4.68 18.17
C LEU A 31 -26.24 -4.54 17.56
N SER A 32 -27.28 -4.28 18.37
CA SER A 32 -28.62 -3.99 17.86
C SER A 32 -28.64 -2.71 17.02
N TYR A 33 -27.99 -1.63 17.48
CA TYR A 33 -27.87 -0.39 16.70
C TYR A 33 -27.07 -0.59 15.42
N LEU A 34 -25.95 -1.32 15.47
CA LEU A 34 -25.14 -1.62 14.30
C LEU A 34 -25.92 -2.40 13.24
N ARG A 35 -26.75 -3.37 13.63
CA ARG A 35 -27.64 -4.07 12.70
C ARG A 35 -28.68 -3.13 12.09
N GLY A 36 -29.20 -2.18 12.87
CA GLY A 36 -30.08 -1.12 12.38
C GLY A 36 -29.40 -0.24 11.34
N TYR A 37 -28.17 0.20 11.60
CA TYR A 37 -27.37 0.95 10.62
C TYR A 37 -27.13 0.13 9.37
N LYS A 38 -26.67 -1.12 9.50
CA LYS A 38 -26.48 -2.03 8.36
C LYS A 38 -27.74 -2.13 7.51
N HIS A 39 -28.89 -2.35 8.12
CA HIS A 39 -30.16 -2.36 7.40
C HIS A 39 -30.44 -1.04 6.67
N ALA A 40 -30.22 0.11 7.30
CA ALA A 40 -30.39 1.41 6.66
C ALA A 40 -29.45 1.62 5.45
N PHE A 41 -28.23 1.07 5.47
CA PHE A 41 -27.31 1.08 4.32
C PHE A 41 -27.80 0.24 3.14
N LEU A 42 -28.56 -0.83 3.41
CA LEU A 42 -29.19 -1.64 2.38
C LEU A 42 -30.38 -0.94 1.73
N GLN A 43 -30.88 0.13 2.34
CA GLN A 43 -32.00 0.91 1.82
C GLN A 43 -31.49 2.19 1.14
N HIS A 44 -32.36 2.83 0.36
CA HIS A 44 -32.15 4.17 -0.17
C HIS A 44 -30.91 4.39 -1.07
N GLY A 45 -30.33 3.32 -1.63
CA GLY A 45 -29.22 3.44 -2.59
C GLY A 45 -27.93 4.00 -1.97
N VAL A 46 -27.72 3.86 -0.66
CA VAL A 46 -26.50 4.40 -0.02
C VAL A 46 -25.24 3.77 -0.59
N ILE A 47 -25.25 2.46 -0.85
CA ILE A 47 -24.12 1.75 -1.47
C ILE A 47 -23.77 2.34 -2.84
N GLN A 48 -24.77 2.66 -3.67
CA GLN A 48 -24.57 3.33 -4.95
C GLN A 48 -23.92 4.71 -4.79
N VAL A 49 -24.36 5.50 -3.81
CA VAL A 49 -23.75 6.80 -3.51
C VAL A 49 -22.28 6.65 -3.07
N LEU A 50 -21.97 5.63 -2.27
CA LEU A 50 -20.59 5.32 -1.88
C LEU A 50 -19.73 4.99 -3.11
N MET A 51 -20.27 4.23 -4.06
CA MET A 51 -19.61 3.95 -5.33
C MET A 51 -19.39 5.22 -6.16
N ALA A 52 -20.38 6.11 -6.24
CA ALA A 52 -20.26 7.38 -6.94
C ALA A 52 -19.14 8.28 -6.37
N ILE A 53 -18.92 8.24 -5.04
CA ILE A 53 -17.81 8.96 -4.40
C ILE A 53 -16.44 8.42 -4.86
N LEU A 54 -16.36 7.13 -5.21
CA LEU A 54 -15.13 6.50 -5.67
C LEU A 54 -14.84 6.68 -7.16
N VAL A 55 -15.82 7.10 -7.97
CA VAL A 55 -15.65 7.27 -9.43
C VAL A 55 -14.51 8.22 -9.76
N GLU A 56 -14.49 9.43 -9.19
CA GLU A 56 -13.45 10.43 -9.46
C GLU A 56 -12.05 9.97 -8.98
N PRO A 57 -11.89 9.45 -7.76
CA PRO A 57 -10.63 8.82 -7.31
C PRO A 57 -10.13 7.68 -8.22
N LEU A 58 -11.03 6.80 -8.66
CA LEU A 58 -10.68 5.62 -9.48
C LEU A 58 -10.31 5.99 -10.91
N SER A 59 -10.96 7.00 -11.48
CA SER A 59 -10.72 7.47 -12.85
C SER A 59 -9.35 8.14 -13.03
N ARG A 60 -8.71 8.56 -11.93
CA ARG A 60 -7.36 9.14 -11.96
C ARG A 60 -6.32 8.03 -11.91
N GLU A 61 -5.33 8.09 -12.79
CA GLU A 61 -4.22 7.13 -12.82
C GLU A 61 -3.08 7.56 -11.90
N GLY A 62 -2.57 6.60 -11.10
CA GLY A 62 -1.30 6.69 -10.37
C GLY A 62 -1.02 8.05 -9.70
N SER A 63 0.00 8.75 -10.21
CA SER A 63 0.53 10.02 -9.68
C SER A 63 -0.44 11.21 -9.76
N SER A 64 -1.54 11.09 -10.52
CA SER A 64 -2.60 12.12 -10.58
C SER A 64 -3.57 12.02 -9.40
N ARG A 65 -3.53 10.94 -8.61
CA ARG A 65 -4.34 10.79 -7.39
C ARG A 65 -3.79 11.67 -6.27
N THR A 66 -4.70 12.42 -5.66
CA THR A 66 -4.38 13.31 -4.53
C THR A 66 -4.45 12.55 -3.21
N SER A 67 -3.81 13.08 -2.15
CA SER A 67 -3.93 12.51 -0.80
C SER A 67 -5.38 12.40 -0.31
N GLN A 68 -6.26 13.31 -0.76
CA GLN A 68 -7.67 13.28 -0.44
C GLN A 68 -8.40 12.11 -1.15
N ASP A 69 -7.99 11.75 -2.37
CA ASP A 69 -8.55 10.61 -3.09
C ASP A 69 -8.26 9.32 -2.33
N TYR A 70 -7.01 9.10 -1.90
CA TYR A 70 -6.63 7.95 -1.08
C TYR A 70 -7.41 7.87 0.22
N LEU A 71 -7.63 9.01 0.89
CA LEU A 71 -8.38 9.07 2.14
C LEU A 71 -9.87 8.76 1.94
N ASN A 72 -10.47 9.20 0.83
CA ASN A 72 -11.84 8.83 0.47
C ASN A 72 -11.95 7.34 0.18
N MET A 73 -11.00 6.78 -0.59
CA MET A 73 -10.93 5.35 -0.88
C MET A 73 -10.83 4.54 0.42
N GLU A 74 -9.90 4.91 1.31
CA GLU A 74 -9.71 4.27 2.61
C GLU A 74 -10.98 4.31 3.46
N LEU A 75 -11.65 5.46 3.55
CA LEU A 75 -12.89 5.59 4.34
C LEU A 75 -14.00 4.70 3.79
N VAL A 76 -14.22 4.68 2.48
CA VAL A 76 -15.27 3.84 1.87
C VAL A 76 -14.96 2.35 2.03
N LEU A 77 -13.71 1.93 1.80
CA LEU A 77 -13.31 0.53 2.01
C LEU A 77 -13.42 0.13 3.49
N THR A 78 -13.04 1.02 4.41
CA THR A 78 -13.21 0.80 5.85
C THR A 78 -14.68 0.68 6.24
N LEU A 79 -15.55 1.48 5.64
CA LEU A 79 -16.99 1.40 5.84
C LEU A 79 -17.54 0.06 5.36
N PHE A 80 -17.18 -0.40 4.15
CA PHE A 80 -17.58 -1.73 3.67
C PHE A 80 -17.07 -2.85 4.58
N ARG A 81 -15.82 -2.78 5.03
CA ARG A 81 -15.27 -3.73 6.01
C ARG A 81 -16.09 -3.75 7.29
N ASN A 82 -16.44 -2.58 7.83
CA ASN A 82 -17.25 -2.45 9.03
C ASN A 82 -18.64 -3.08 8.83
N LEU A 83 -19.32 -2.77 7.72
CA LEU A 83 -20.65 -3.31 7.41
C LEU A 83 -20.64 -4.84 7.28
N LEU A 84 -19.61 -5.40 6.64
CA LEU A 84 -19.42 -6.84 6.50
C LEU A 84 -19.12 -7.54 7.84
N ALA A 85 -18.50 -6.84 8.78
CA ALA A 85 -18.17 -7.36 10.10
C ALA A 85 -19.36 -7.37 11.08
N ILE A 86 -20.45 -6.65 10.79
CA ILE A 86 -21.64 -6.62 11.64
C ILE A 86 -22.40 -7.95 11.49
N PRO A 87 -22.55 -8.73 12.58
CA PRO A 87 -23.16 -10.04 12.53
C PRO A 87 -24.69 -9.95 12.42
N ASN A 88 -25.30 -10.96 11.77
CA ASN A 88 -26.74 -11.13 11.75
C ASN A 88 -27.28 -11.35 13.19
N ALA A 89 -28.58 -11.09 13.39
CA ALA A 89 -29.24 -11.44 14.63
C ALA A 89 -29.56 -12.95 14.69
N ASP A 90 -29.58 -13.51 15.91
CA ASP A 90 -29.96 -14.92 16.10
C ASP A 90 -31.45 -15.09 15.81
N SER A 91 -31.75 -15.87 14.76
CA SER A 91 -33.12 -16.16 14.31
C SER A 91 -34.02 -16.73 15.42
N ARG A 92 -33.45 -17.40 16.43
CA ARG A 92 -34.19 -17.99 17.55
C ARG A 92 -34.83 -16.97 18.49
N VAL A 93 -34.34 -15.73 18.48
CA VAL A 93 -34.77 -14.66 19.39
C VAL A 93 -35.61 -13.60 18.65
N LEU A 94 -35.75 -13.73 17.33
CA LEU A 94 -36.46 -12.75 16.51
C LEU A 94 -37.95 -13.04 16.42
N THR A 95 -38.72 -11.97 16.26
CA THR A 95 -40.14 -12.01 15.94
C THR A 95 -40.34 -11.98 14.43
N SER A 96 -41.55 -12.30 13.94
CA SER A 96 -41.86 -12.20 12.51
C SER A 96 -41.58 -10.81 11.92
N SER A 97 -41.77 -9.74 12.71
CA SER A 97 -41.49 -8.36 12.32
C SER A 97 -40.00 -8.02 12.22
N THR A 98 -39.12 -8.76 12.89
CA THR A 98 -37.67 -8.50 12.93
C THR A 98 -36.84 -9.58 12.23
N ASN A 99 -37.49 -10.56 11.59
CA ASN A 99 -36.85 -11.69 10.91
C ASN A 99 -35.84 -11.25 9.84
N TYR A 100 -36.05 -10.10 9.19
CA TYR A 100 -35.11 -9.54 8.21
C TYR A 100 -33.70 -9.33 8.80
N LEU A 101 -33.56 -9.15 10.12
CA LEU A 101 -32.27 -9.00 10.79
C LEU A 101 -31.39 -10.26 10.75
N SER A 102 -31.97 -11.45 10.51
CA SER A 102 -31.20 -12.69 10.37
C SER A 102 -30.61 -12.89 8.98
N ARG A 103 -31.02 -12.09 7.99
CA ARG A 103 -30.60 -12.19 6.57
C ARG A 103 -29.76 -11.01 6.08
N LEU A 104 -29.36 -10.11 6.98
CA LEU A 104 -28.67 -8.88 6.61
C LEU A 104 -27.35 -9.10 5.87
N GLN A 105 -26.65 -10.21 6.13
CA GLN A 105 -25.41 -10.53 5.43
C GLN A 105 -25.69 -10.89 3.97
N GLU A 106 -26.67 -11.75 3.74
CA GLU A 106 -27.10 -12.20 2.42
C GLU A 106 -27.60 -11.01 1.59
N ASP A 107 -28.46 -10.17 2.19
CA ASP A 107 -28.98 -8.96 1.56
C ASP A 107 -27.84 -7.97 1.23
N LEU A 108 -26.84 -7.83 2.12
CA LEU A 108 -25.66 -7.02 1.86
C LEU A 108 -24.85 -7.54 0.68
N ILE A 109 -24.57 -8.84 0.64
CA ILE A 109 -23.80 -9.44 -0.47
C ILE A 109 -24.52 -9.24 -1.81
N CYS A 110 -25.85 -9.36 -1.85
CA CYS A 110 -26.62 -9.11 -3.07
C CYS A 110 -26.47 -7.65 -3.52
N ILE A 111 -26.65 -6.67 -2.63
CA ILE A 111 -26.52 -5.26 -3.00
C ILE A 111 -25.08 -4.90 -3.40
N LEU A 112 -24.06 -5.46 -2.74
CA LEU A 112 -22.67 -5.23 -3.12
C LEU A 112 -22.37 -5.77 -4.53
N HIS A 113 -23.00 -6.88 -4.91
CA HIS A 113 -22.94 -7.40 -6.27
C HIS A 113 -23.66 -6.46 -7.25
N ASP A 114 -24.92 -6.12 -6.97
CA ASP A 114 -25.76 -5.34 -7.89
C ASP A 114 -25.22 -3.93 -8.15
N GLU A 115 -24.54 -3.33 -7.17
CA GLU A 115 -23.88 -2.02 -7.29
C GLU A 115 -22.41 -2.10 -7.75
N ASN A 116 -21.98 -3.25 -8.29
CA ASN A 116 -20.63 -3.48 -8.84
C ASN A 116 -19.48 -3.21 -7.84
N VAL A 117 -19.73 -3.41 -6.54
CA VAL A 117 -18.70 -3.19 -5.51
C VAL A 117 -17.59 -4.25 -5.65
N PHE A 118 -17.93 -5.49 -6.02
CA PHE A 118 -16.93 -6.53 -6.22
C PHE A 118 -15.99 -6.25 -7.39
N ASP A 119 -16.50 -5.76 -8.52
CA ASP A 119 -15.67 -5.34 -9.66
C ASP A 119 -14.74 -4.19 -9.27
N MET A 120 -15.26 -3.23 -8.51
CA MET A 120 -14.45 -2.15 -7.95
C MET A 120 -13.34 -2.68 -7.02
N LEU A 121 -13.65 -3.63 -6.13
CA LEU A 121 -12.64 -4.25 -5.27
C LEU A 121 -11.56 -5.01 -6.06
N LEU A 122 -11.94 -5.67 -7.16
CA LEU A 122 -10.99 -6.30 -8.07
C LEU A 122 -10.08 -5.26 -8.74
N LEU A 123 -10.62 -4.13 -9.21
CA LEU A 123 -9.83 -3.03 -9.76
C LEU A 123 -8.82 -2.48 -8.73
N PHE A 124 -9.22 -2.36 -7.46
CA PHE A 124 -8.30 -1.99 -6.37
C PHE A 124 -7.18 -3.02 -6.20
N ALA A 125 -7.52 -4.30 -6.15
CA ALA A 125 -6.53 -5.37 -5.98
C ALA A 125 -5.51 -5.38 -7.12
N GLU A 126 -5.96 -5.21 -8.36
CA GLU A 126 -5.08 -5.14 -9.54
C GLU A 126 -4.18 -3.90 -9.53
N THR A 127 -4.72 -2.74 -9.15
CA THR A 127 -3.95 -1.50 -9.02
C THR A 127 -2.80 -1.67 -8.02
N VAL A 128 -3.09 -2.25 -6.85
CA VAL A 128 -2.11 -2.47 -5.79
C VAL A 128 -0.98 -3.38 -6.27
N VAL A 129 -1.29 -4.49 -6.96
CA VAL A 129 -0.28 -5.40 -7.53
C VAL A 129 0.59 -4.70 -8.58
N THR A 130 -0.01 -3.84 -9.40
CA THR A 130 0.69 -3.10 -10.45
C THR A 130 1.65 -2.05 -9.86
N ASP A 131 1.26 -1.37 -8.79
CA ASP A 131 2.12 -0.40 -8.10
C ASP A 131 3.29 -1.07 -7.37
N PHE A 132 3.09 -2.27 -6.80
CA PHE A 132 4.19 -3.07 -6.27
C PHE A 132 5.17 -3.52 -7.37
N SER A 133 4.66 -3.88 -8.54
CA SER A 133 5.49 -4.31 -9.68
C SER A 133 6.33 -3.14 -10.23
N LYS A 134 5.75 -1.94 -10.35
CA LYS A 134 6.49 -0.72 -10.76
C LYS A 134 7.57 -0.31 -9.77
N THR A 135 7.36 -0.57 -8.48
CA THR A 135 8.36 -0.29 -7.44
C THR A 135 9.53 -1.28 -7.50
N GLY A 136 9.28 -2.54 -7.89
CA GLY A 136 10.32 -3.55 -8.11
C GLY A 136 11.30 -3.21 -9.23
N ASP A 137 10.82 -2.61 -10.33
CA ASP A 137 11.66 -2.22 -11.47
C ASP A 137 12.41 -0.89 -11.28
N GLN A 138 12.04 -0.07 -10.29
CA GLN A 138 12.72 1.21 -9.99
C GLN A 138 13.84 1.09 -8.94
N VAL A 139 14.03 -0.08 -8.32
CA VAL A 139 15.13 -0.34 -7.37
C VAL A 139 16.21 -1.19 -8.02
N ILE A 140 16.73 -0.75 -9.16
CA ILE A 140 18.11 -1.05 -9.53
C ILE A 140 18.88 0.24 -9.34
N PRO A 141 19.63 0.41 -8.22
CA PRO A 141 20.67 1.42 -8.20
C PRO A 141 21.55 1.12 -9.41
N GLN A 142 21.68 2.07 -10.34
CA GLN A 142 22.79 2.04 -11.29
C GLN A 142 24.07 2.05 -10.45
N ALA A 143 24.53 0.86 -10.07
CA ALA A 143 25.84 0.65 -9.54
C ALA A 143 26.77 1.20 -10.62
N HIS A 144 27.49 2.26 -10.27
CA HIS A 144 28.53 2.84 -11.10
C HIS A 144 29.31 1.69 -11.75
N ARG A 145 29.13 1.49 -13.07
CA ARG A 145 30.01 0.62 -13.84
C ARG A 145 31.38 1.25 -13.72
N LYS A 146 32.20 0.78 -12.77
CA LYS A 146 33.63 1.07 -12.74
C LYS A 146 34.15 0.76 -14.15
N PRO A 147 34.88 1.68 -14.79
CA PRO A 147 35.42 1.40 -16.11
C PRO A 147 36.27 0.12 -16.02
N PRO A 148 36.28 -0.72 -17.07
CA PRO A 148 37.07 -1.94 -17.06
C PRO A 148 38.53 -1.56 -16.79
N ARG A 149 39.10 -2.19 -15.75
CA ARG A 149 40.54 -2.15 -15.46
C ARG A 149 41.26 -2.58 -16.75
N GLN A 150 41.83 -1.61 -17.46
CA GLN A 150 42.81 -1.90 -18.49
C GLN A 150 43.96 -2.63 -17.79
N GLN A 151 44.14 -3.91 -18.09
CA GLN A 151 45.39 -4.60 -17.79
C GLN A 151 46.48 -3.89 -18.59
N ALA A 152 47.15 -2.94 -17.94
CA ALA A 152 48.38 -2.39 -18.45
C ALA A 152 49.38 -3.56 -18.55
N ARG A 153 49.60 -4.02 -19.78
CA ARG A 153 50.73 -4.85 -20.17
C ARG A 153 52.00 -4.22 -19.58
N LYS A 154 52.57 -4.87 -18.58
CA LYS A 154 53.90 -4.55 -18.05
C LYS A 154 54.89 -4.80 -19.19
N ARG A 155 55.27 -3.73 -19.88
CA ARG A 155 56.34 -3.73 -20.90
C ARG A 155 57.69 -3.66 -20.19
N HIS A 156 58.68 -4.19 -20.91
CA HIS A 156 60.11 -3.87 -20.82
C HIS A 156 60.84 -4.48 -19.63
N GLY A 157 61.85 -5.33 -19.82
CA GLY A 157 62.91 -5.19 -20.82
C GLY A 157 64.03 -4.39 -20.18
N MET A 158 64.97 -5.13 -19.60
CA MET A 158 66.13 -4.68 -18.84
C MET A 158 66.96 -3.69 -19.67
N ASN A 159 67.11 -2.44 -19.22
CA ASN A 159 68.12 -1.51 -19.72
C ASN A 159 68.81 -0.81 -18.54
N ASP A 160 70.08 -1.16 -18.42
CA ASP A 160 71.26 -0.49 -17.87
C ASP A 160 71.23 0.30 -16.54
N ILE A 161 71.95 -0.30 -15.60
CA ILE A 161 72.53 0.28 -14.39
C ILE A 161 73.75 1.10 -14.79
N SER A 162 73.61 2.42 -14.90
CA SER A 162 74.76 3.34 -14.88
C SER A 162 74.30 4.80 -14.90
N GLU A 163 73.78 5.35 -13.79
CA GLU A 163 73.74 6.82 -13.62
C GLU A 163 73.42 7.35 -12.20
N VAL A 164 73.57 6.54 -11.14
CA VAL A 164 73.11 6.97 -9.79
C VAL A 164 74.22 7.54 -8.89
N PHE A 165 75.51 7.33 -9.13
CA PHE A 165 76.54 8.04 -8.34
C PHE A 165 77.85 8.30 -9.12
N GLY A 166 78.10 9.59 -9.36
CA GLY A 166 79.32 10.32 -9.01
C GLY A 166 80.71 9.74 -9.32
N SER A 167 81.38 10.42 -10.26
CA SER A 167 82.74 10.96 -10.11
C SER A 167 83.95 10.01 -10.13
N ASN A 168 84.62 10.02 -11.30
CA ASN A 168 86.05 10.20 -11.54
C ASN A 168 87.08 9.73 -10.49
N THR A 169 87.98 8.85 -11.00
CA THR A 169 89.45 8.78 -10.77
C THR A 169 89.90 8.39 -9.35
N THR A 170 90.83 7.45 -9.09
CA THR A 170 92.16 7.21 -9.69
C THR A 170 92.70 5.82 -9.32
N CYS A 171 93.50 5.26 -10.23
CA CYS A 171 94.78 4.55 -10.06
C CYS A 171 95.03 3.60 -8.85
N ALA A 172 95.18 2.31 -9.22
CA ALA A 172 96.44 1.57 -9.20
C ALA A 172 96.96 0.92 -7.89
N VAL A 173 97.01 -0.43 -8.01
CA VAL A 173 97.98 -1.44 -7.55
C VAL A 173 98.01 -1.94 -6.09
N ASP A 174 98.01 -3.28 -6.05
CA ASP A 174 98.64 -4.22 -5.14
C ASP A 174 98.05 -4.53 -3.76
N GLY A 175 97.77 -5.83 -3.59
CA GLY A 175 98.58 -6.61 -2.67
C GLY A 175 97.93 -7.01 -1.34
N ALA A 176 97.37 -8.22 -1.34
CA ALA A 176 97.50 -9.28 -0.33
C ALA A 176 97.47 -8.95 1.19
N SER A 177 96.57 -9.69 1.87
CA SER A 177 96.72 -10.32 3.20
C SER A 177 96.92 -9.39 4.42
N ALA A 178 96.34 -9.65 5.59
CA ALA A 178 95.79 -10.86 6.20
C ALA A 178 94.66 -10.49 7.18
#